data_AF-X0Y1L6-F1
#
_entry.id   AF-X0Y1L6-F1
#
_cell.length_a   1.000
_cell.length_b   1.000
_cell.length_c   1.000
_cell.angle_alpha   90.00
_cell.angle_beta   90.00
_cell.angle_gamma   90.00
#
_symmetry.space_group_name_H-M   'P 1'
#
loop_
_entity.id
_entity.type
_entity.pdbx_description
1 polymer ?
#
loop_
_entity_poly.entity_id
_entity_poly.type
_entity_poly.pdbx_seq_one_letter_code
_entity_poly.pdbx_strand_id
1 'polypeptide(L)'
;NMVFTDLTLEYFSLIPFRVRSAIAESQSYFPFAYEDDPFFKSYNALHNIWVKRQPQRRVANSLGVSKETLKKWEDNFITFGAIGLLSKLSCVNIEPLLEQLVVLIKSCRPHEHASLALRLAEALEIPGAS
;
A
#
# COMPACT_ATOMS: atom_id res chain seq x y z
N ASN A 1 3.86 17.27 -23.68
CA ASN A 1 5.28 16.88 -23.52
C ASN A 1 5.78 17.37 -22.18
N MET A 2 6.04 16.45 -21.25
CA MET A 2 6.71 16.78 -20.01
C MET A 2 8.22 16.79 -20.28
N VAL A 3 8.86 17.95 -20.10
CA VAL A 3 10.31 18.09 -20.23
C VAL A 3 10.87 18.09 -18.81
N PHE A 4 11.50 16.97 -18.43
CA PHE A 4 12.24 16.92 -17.17
C PHE A 4 13.51 17.75 -17.31
N THR A 5 13.85 18.49 -16.27
CA THR A 5 15.16 19.14 -16.20
C THR A 5 16.25 18.08 -16.00
N ASP A 6 17.48 18.39 -16.39
CA ASP A 6 18.61 17.47 -16.21
C ASP A 6 18.78 17.04 -14.75
N LEU A 7 18.55 17.95 -13.80
CA LEU A 7 18.54 17.66 -12.36
C LEU A 7 17.46 16.65 -11.96
N THR A 8 16.29 16.71 -12.60
CA THR A 8 15.19 15.77 -12.32
C THR A 8 15.52 14.38 -12.88
N LEU A 9 16.10 14.31 -14.08
CA LEU A 9 16.57 13.07 -14.68
C LEU A 9 17.71 12.44 -13.87
N GLU A 10 18.65 13.25 -13.41
CA GLU A 10 19.73 12.83 -12.53
C GLU A 10 19.18 12.29 -11.20
N TYR A 11 18.25 13.00 -10.57
CA TYR A 11 17.59 12.51 -9.36
C TYR A 11 16.89 11.16 -9.57
N PHE A 12 16.12 11.00 -10.66
CA PHE A 12 15.46 9.73 -10.98
C PHE A 12 16.45 8.60 -11.25
N SER A 13 17.61 8.90 -11.85
CA SER A 13 18.68 7.92 -12.05
C SER A 13 19.23 7.37 -10.73
N LEU A 14 19.13 8.14 -9.63
CA LEU A 14 19.61 7.77 -8.31
C LEU A 14 18.59 6.97 -7.49
N ILE A 15 17.31 6.96 -7.86
CA ILE A 15 16.25 6.25 -7.11
C ILE A 15 16.57 4.75 -6.96
N PRO A 16 16.93 3.99 -8.01
CA PRO A 16 17.21 2.56 -7.86
C PRO A 16 18.38 2.29 -6.92
N PHE A 17 19.39 3.16 -6.93
CA PHE A 17 20.53 3.07 -6.02
C PHE A 17 20.10 3.33 -4.57
N ARG A 18 19.37 4.41 -4.32
CA ARG A 18 18.86 4.75 -2.97
C ARG A 18 17.95 3.67 -2.41
N VAL A 19 17.08 3.09 -3.22
CA VAL A 19 16.21 1.97 -2.82
C VAL A 19 17.06 0.75 -2.44
N ARG A 20 18.08 0.40 -3.22
CA ARG A 20 18.99 -0.71 -2.89
C ARG A 20 19.80 -0.47 -1.62
N SER A 21 20.30 0.75 -1.42
CA SER A 21 21.02 1.12 -0.20
C SER A 21 20.12 1.04 1.03
N ALA A 22 18.90 1.57 0.95
CA ALA A 22 17.92 1.47 2.04
C ALA A 22 17.50 0.02 2.35
N ILE A 23 17.36 -0.84 1.33
CA ILE A 23 17.13 -2.29 1.50
C ILE A 23 18.31 -2.94 2.26
N ALA A 24 19.54 -2.59 1.89
CA ALA A 24 20.75 -3.13 2.53
C ALA A 24 20.88 -2.65 3.99
N GLU A 25 20.57 -1.38 4.27
CA GLU A 25 20.63 -0.79 5.61
C GLU A 25 19.53 -1.32 6.54
N SER A 26 18.31 -1.51 6.02
CA SER A 26 17.15 -1.96 6.80
C SER A 26 17.13 -3.46 7.09
N GLN A 27 18.03 -4.26 6.48
CA GLN A 27 17.98 -5.73 6.47
C GLN A 27 16.62 -6.31 6.02
N SER A 28 15.78 -5.50 5.37
CA SER A 28 14.46 -5.87 4.89
C SER A 28 14.53 -6.24 3.41
N TYR A 29 13.93 -7.37 3.03
CA TYR A 29 13.77 -7.74 1.62
C TYR A 29 12.77 -6.83 0.86
N PHE A 30 12.04 -5.96 1.57
CA PHE A 30 10.98 -5.14 1.01
C PHE A 30 11.26 -3.64 1.24
N PRO A 31 11.29 -2.82 0.17
CA PRO A 31 11.64 -1.40 0.24
C PRO A 31 10.61 -0.50 0.95
N PHE A 32 9.43 -1.03 1.30
CA PHE A 32 8.36 -0.29 1.97
C PHE A 32 7.84 -1.02 3.22
N ALA A 33 8.73 -1.66 3.97
CA ALA A 33 8.35 -2.23 5.26
C ALA A 33 8.20 -1.10 6.29
N TYR A 34 6.95 -0.72 6.59
CA TYR A 34 6.69 0.08 7.80
C TYR A 34 6.96 -0.82 9.01
N GLU A 35 7.77 -0.34 9.96
CA GLU A 35 8.20 -1.12 11.13
C GLU A 35 7.01 -1.75 11.90
N ASP A 36 5.85 -1.08 11.88
CA ASP A 36 4.64 -1.50 12.57
C ASP A 36 3.47 -1.88 11.63
N ASP A 37 3.73 -2.28 10.38
CA ASP A 37 2.64 -2.66 9.48
C ASP A 37 1.85 -3.89 10.01
N PRO A 38 0.55 -3.76 10.30
CA PRO A 38 -0.27 -4.87 10.79
C PRO A 38 -0.37 -6.04 9.80
N PHE A 39 -0.13 -5.78 8.50
CA PHE A 39 -0.06 -6.81 7.47
C PHE A 39 1.03 -7.84 7.80
N PHE A 40 2.26 -7.41 8.05
CA PHE A 40 3.36 -8.36 8.28
C PHE A 40 3.16 -9.15 9.56
N LYS A 41 2.59 -8.53 10.60
CA LYS A 41 2.25 -9.24 11.85
C LYS A 41 1.30 -10.42 11.58
N SER A 42 0.22 -10.16 10.85
CA SER A 42 -0.79 -11.19 10.56
C SER A 42 -0.31 -12.21 9.53
N TYR A 43 0.42 -11.78 8.49
CA TYR A 43 1.01 -12.68 7.49
C TYR A 43 2.04 -13.63 8.11
N ASN A 44 2.94 -13.12 8.95
CA ASN A 44 3.94 -13.95 9.63
C ASN A 44 3.30 -14.93 10.61
N ALA A 45 2.18 -14.55 11.25
CA ALA A 45 1.41 -15.47 12.08
C ALA A 45 0.91 -16.67 11.28
N LEU A 46 0.25 -16.41 10.14
CA LEU A 46 -0.27 -17.47 9.27
C LEU A 46 0.86 -18.32 8.67
N HIS A 47 1.95 -17.70 8.23
CA HIS A 47 3.11 -18.43 7.72
C HIS A 47 3.70 -19.36 8.79
N ASN A 48 3.82 -18.92 10.04
CA ASN A 48 4.32 -19.76 11.13
C ASN A 48 3.39 -20.93 11.46
N ILE A 49 2.07 -20.72 11.37
CA ILE A 49 1.08 -21.79 11.63
C ILE A 49 1.04 -22.78 10.45
N TRP A 50 0.91 -22.29 9.22
CA TRP A 50 0.62 -23.13 8.05
C TRP A 50 1.89 -23.73 7.43
N VAL A 51 2.96 -22.94 7.30
CA VAL A 51 4.21 -23.38 6.66
C VAL A 51 5.15 -23.98 7.69
N LYS A 52 5.38 -23.29 8.82
CA LYS A 52 6.28 -23.76 9.88
C LYS A 52 5.61 -24.74 10.87
N ARG A 53 4.31 -25.04 10.69
CA ARG A 53 3.53 -25.99 11.50
C ARG A 53 3.60 -25.72 13.00
N GLN A 54 3.77 -24.46 13.39
CA GLN A 54 3.79 -24.09 14.81
C GLN A 54 2.38 -24.14 15.42
N PRO A 55 2.24 -24.58 16.68
CA PRO A 55 0.93 -24.58 17.34
C PRO A 55 0.35 -23.17 17.44
N GLN A 56 -0.93 -23.00 17.07
CA GLN A 56 -1.64 -21.71 17.12
C GLN A 56 -1.50 -21.02 18.48
N ARG A 57 -1.57 -21.76 19.59
CA ARG A 57 -1.42 -21.23 20.95
C ARG A 57 -0.04 -20.58 21.18
N ARG A 58 1.02 -21.18 20.62
CA ARG A 58 2.39 -20.65 20.75
C ARG A 58 2.51 -19.34 19.97
N VAL A 59 1.98 -19.30 18.75
CA VAL A 59 1.99 -18.11 17.88
C VAL A 59 1.14 -16.98 18.47
N ALA A 60 -0.04 -17.30 19.01
CA ALA A 60 -0.91 -16.34 19.70
C ALA A 60 -0.18 -15.68 20.87
N ASN A 61 0.45 -16.49 21.72
CA ASN A 61 1.20 -16.02 22.88
C ASN A 61 2.40 -15.17 22.48
N SER A 62 3.17 -15.57 21.46
CA SER A 62 4.34 -14.79 21.02
C SER A 62 3.98 -13.43 20.42
N LEU A 63 2.77 -13.29 19.87
CA LEU A 63 2.30 -12.05 19.25
C LEU A 63 1.39 -11.21 20.17
N GLY A 64 1.08 -11.72 21.36
CA GLY A 64 0.15 -11.09 22.31
C GLY A 64 -1.27 -10.95 21.76
N VAL A 65 -1.73 -11.87 20.91
CA VAL A 65 -3.06 -11.80 20.27
C VAL A 65 -3.98 -12.92 20.74
N SER A 66 -5.29 -12.68 20.67
CA SER A 66 -6.28 -13.69 21.02
C SER A 66 -6.41 -14.76 19.93
N LYS A 67 -6.95 -15.93 20.31
CA LYS A 67 -7.28 -17.00 19.35
C LYS A 67 -8.31 -16.54 18.32
N GLU A 68 -9.23 -15.67 18.69
CA GLU A 68 -10.24 -15.09 17.79
C GLU A 68 -9.60 -14.19 16.73
N THR A 69 -8.60 -13.40 17.11
CA THR A 69 -7.84 -12.58 16.16
C THR A 69 -7.13 -13.44 15.12
N LEU A 70 -6.48 -14.54 15.54
CA LEU A 70 -5.85 -15.48 14.61
C LEU A 70 -6.87 -16.08 13.66
N LYS A 71 -8.02 -16.55 14.18
CA LYS A 71 -9.08 -17.12 13.35
C LYS A 71 -9.60 -16.11 12.32
N LYS A 72 -9.80 -14.86 12.73
CA LYS A 72 -10.22 -13.78 11.82
C LYS A 72 -9.21 -13.55 10.70
N TRP A 73 -7.90 -13.59 10.99
CA TRP A 73 -6.87 -13.49 9.95
C TRP A 73 -6.89 -14.67 9.00
N GLU A 74 -7.06 -15.90 9.51
CA GLU A 74 -7.21 -17.11 8.69
C GLU A 74 -8.42 -16.99 7.76
N ASP A 75 -9.60 -16.67 8.31
CA ASP A 75 -10.84 -16.54 7.56
C ASP A 75 -10.74 -15.45 6.49
N ASN A 76 -10.17 -14.29 6.83
CA ASN A 76 -9.94 -13.20 5.89
C ASN A 76 -8.97 -13.58 4.76
N PHE A 77 -7.88 -14.28 5.08
CA PHE A 77 -6.90 -14.70 4.09
C PHE A 77 -7.47 -15.76 3.13
N ILE A 78 -8.25 -16.70 3.65
CA ILE A 78 -8.92 -17.71 2.82
C ILE A 78 -9.92 -17.04 1.87
N THR A 79 -10.64 -16.02 2.34
CA THR A 79 -11.69 -15.36 1.56
C THR A 79 -11.13 -14.37 0.53
N PHE A 80 -10.11 -13.58 0.90
CA PHE A 80 -9.63 -12.43 0.11
C PHE A 80 -8.15 -12.49 -0.27
N GLY A 81 -7.47 -13.61 0.03
CA GLY A 81 -6.02 -13.73 -0.14
C GLY A 81 -5.25 -12.78 0.80
N ALA A 82 -4.01 -12.44 0.42
CA ALA A 82 -3.15 -11.56 1.21
C ALA A 82 -3.79 -10.19 1.51
N ILE A 83 -4.62 -9.66 0.61
CA ILE A 83 -5.32 -8.38 0.79
C ILE A 83 -6.23 -8.40 2.03
N GLY A 84 -6.79 -9.56 2.38
CA GLY A 84 -7.62 -9.73 3.58
C GLY A 84 -6.90 -9.46 4.91
N LEU A 85 -5.57 -9.40 4.90
CA LEU A 85 -4.73 -9.12 6.06
C LEU A 85 -4.40 -7.63 6.27
N LEU A 86 -4.71 -6.78 5.28
CA LEU A 86 -4.50 -5.35 5.40
C LEU A 86 -5.44 -4.76 6.46
N SER A 87 -4.89 -4.02 7.42
CA SER A 87 -5.65 -3.41 8.51
C SER A 87 -6.46 -2.22 8.01
N LYS A 88 -7.73 -2.44 7.66
CA LYS A 88 -8.55 -1.48 6.90
C LYS A 88 -7.80 -1.08 5.62
N LEU A 89 -8.34 -1.44 4.45
CA LEU A 89 -8.08 -0.60 3.29
C LEU A 89 -8.44 0.81 3.75
N SER A 90 -7.45 1.69 3.88
CA SER A 90 -7.68 3.12 3.99
C SER A 90 -8.29 3.51 2.66
N CYS A 91 -9.57 3.19 2.50
CA CYS A 91 -10.41 3.85 1.54
C CYS A 91 -10.43 5.29 2.02
N VAL A 92 -9.49 6.08 1.50
CA VAL A 92 -9.64 7.51 1.48
C VAL A 92 -11.02 7.71 0.90
N ASN A 93 -11.91 8.35 1.66
CA ASN A 93 -13.25 8.63 1.17
C ASN A 93 -13.09 9.68 0.08
N ILE A 94 -12.89 9.22 -1.15
CA ILE A 94 -12.70 10.08 -2.31
C ILE A 94 -14.09 10.66 -2.63
N GLU A 95 -14.11 11.97 -2.83
CA GLU A 95 -15.33 12.66 -3.21
C GLU A 95 -15.79 12.14 -4.60
N PRO A 96 -17.08 11.75 -4.76
CA PRO A 96 -17.52 11.04 -5.97
C PRO A 96 -17.34 11.82 -7.28
N LEU A 97 -17.38 13.15 -7.24
CA LEU A 97 -17.14 13.98 -8.43
C LEU A 97 -15.65 13.93 -8.82
N LEU A 98 -14.73 13.88 -7.86
CA LEU A 98 -13.30 13.70 -8.09
C LEU A 98 -13.02 12.35 -8.75
N GLU A 99 -13.65 11.26 -8.29
CA GLU A 99 -13.51 9.94 -8.91
C GLU A 99 -14.02 9.95 -10.36
N GLN A 100 -15.21 10.50 -10.60
CA GLN A 100 -15.80 10.62 -11.94
C GLN A 100 -14.93 11.45 -12.87
N LEU A 101 -14.36 12.55 -12.38
CA LEU A 101 -13.45 13.40 -13.14
C LEU A 101 -12.19 12.65 -13.54
N VAL A 102 -11.59 11.90 -12.61
CA VAL A 102 -10.40 11.07 -12.90
C VAL A 102 -10.71 10.00 -13.95
N VAL A 103 -11.84 9.31 -13.82
CA VAL A 103 -12.28 8.31 -14.81
C VAL A 103 -12.49 8.94 -16.18
N LEU A 104 -13.13 10.11 -16.25
CA LEU A 104 -13.39 10.82 -17.50
C LEU A 104 -12.08 11.28 -18.16
N ILE A 105 -11.16 11.86 -17.39
CA ILE A 105 -9.83 12.25 -17.88
C ILE A 105 -9.07 11.04 -18.40
N LYS A 106 -9.04 9.92 -17.65
CA LYS A 106 -8.33 8.71 -18.08
C LYS A 106 -8.97 8.03 -19.29
N SER A 107 -10.28 8.17 -19.47
CA SER A 107 -10.99 7.66 -20.65
C SER A 107 -10.73 8.51 -21.89
N CYS A 108 -10.67 9.84 -21.75
CA CYS A 108 -10.43 10.74 -22.89
C CYS A 108 -8.94 10.92 -23.21
N ARG A 109 -8.08 10.88 -22.19
CA ARG A 109 -6.63 11.12 -22.29
C ARG A 109 -5.85 10.22 -21.32
N PRO A 110 -5.66 8.93 -21.65
CA PRO A 110 -5.08 7.94 -20.75
C PRO A 110 -3.66 8.28 -20.25
N HIS A 111 -2.88 8.97 -21.10
CA HIS A 111 -1.49 9.35 -20.82
C HIS A 111 -1.32 10.65 -20.02
N GLU A 112 -2.39 11.39 -19.75
CA GLU A 112 -2.27 12.65 -19.00
C GLU A 112 -1.97 12.39 -17.53
N HIS A 113 -1.13 13.27 -16.96
CA HIS A 113 -0.65 13.18 -15.60
C HIS A 113 -1.72 13.56 -14.58
N ALA A 114 -1.64 12.97 -13.37
CA ALA A 114 -2.56 13.25 -12.26
C ALA A 114 -2.59 14.74 -11.85
N SER A 115 -1.53 15.50 -12.14
CA SER A 115 -1.46 16.95 -11.90
C SER A 115 -2.49 17.76 -12.68
N LEU A 116 -2.90 17.31 -13.87
CA LEU A 116 -3.98 17.95 -14.64
C LEU A 116 -5.35 17.66 -14.05
N ALA A 117 -5.56 16.45 -13.54
CA ALA A 117 -6.78 16.08 -12.83
C ALA A 117 -6.95 16.91 -11.55
N LEU A 118 -5.86 17.13 -10.80
CA LEU A 118 -5.86 18.02 -9.64
C LEU A 118 -6.19 19.47 -10.00
N ARG A 119 -5.53 20.05 -11.01
CA ARG A 119 -5.83 21.43 -11.46
C ARG A 119 -7.27 21.60 -11.93
N LEU A 120 -7.83 20.60 -12.61
CA LEU A 120 -9.23 20.62 -13.03
C LEU A 120 -10.17 20.49 -11.82
N ALA A 121 -9.84 19.64 -10.86
CA ALA A 121 -10.61 19.51 -9.63
C ALA A 121 -10.61 20.81 -8.80
N GLU A 122 -9.46 21.47 -8.67
CA GLU A 122 -9.32 22.79 -8.03
C GLU A 122 -10.15 23.85 -8.76
N ALA A 123 -10.06 23.91 -10.10
CA ALA A 123 -10.81 24.88 -10.90
C ALA A 123 -12.33 24.65 -10.89
N LEU A 124 -12.77 23.42 -10.65
CA LEU A 124 -14.17 23.04 -10.52
C LEU A 124 -14.66 23.10 -9.06
N GLU A 125 -13.82 23.55 -8.13
CA GLU A 125 -14.12 23.67 -6.70
C GLU A 125 -14.60 22.35 -6.08
N ILE A 126 -14.05 21.22 -6.54
CA ILE A 126 -14.41 19.89 -6.05
C ILE A 126 -13.85 19.71 -4.63
N PRO A 127 -14.68 19.35 -3.62
CA PRO A 127 -14.22 19.14 -2.25
C PRO A 127 -13.15 18.04 -2.14
N GLY A 128 -12.07 18.31 -1.41
CA GLY A 128 -10.98 17.35 -1.19
C GLY A 128 -9.88 17.35 -2.25
N ALA A 129 -9.90 18.31 -3.19
CA ALA A 129 -8.81 18.54 -4.14
C ALA A 129 -7.63 19.35 -3.57
N SER A 130 -7.73 19.81 -2.32
CA SER A 130 -6.76 20.67 -1.60
C SER A 130 -6.34 20.08 -0.26
#